data_AF-A0A4S4K5C9-F1
#
_entry.id   AF-A0A4S4K5C9-F1
#
_cell.length_a   1.000
_cell.length_b   1.000
_cell.length_c   1.000
_cell.angle_alpha   90.00
_cell.angle_beta   90.00
_cell.angle_gamma   90.00
#
_symmetry.space_group_name_H-M   'P 1'
#
loop_
_entity.id
_entity.type
_entity.pdbx_description
1 polymer ?
#
loop_
_entity_poly.entity_id
_entity_poly.type
_entity_poly.pdbx_seq_one_letter_code
_entity_poly.pdbx_strand_id
1 'polypeptide(L)'
;MSRVPLLKIRSLTLHNGEHTTARRAASVPQLLCVGSACKSYQPDVVRCVNSGGDGAHIDWTCEADFPQNLRFGRAQVSCEGWDRPGDPFVLKGEVRAGSSMTSSILRLDSGAPSQ
;
A
#
# COMPACT_ATOMS: atom_id res chain seq x y z
N MET A 1 -4.93 -9.83 19.11
CA MET A 1 -4.02 -9.27 18.07
C MET A 1 -2.85 -10.23 17.87
N SER A 2 -2.40 -10.43 16.62
CA SER A 2 -1.29 -11.35 16.29
C SER A 2 -0.32 -10.69 15.31
N ARG A 3 0.91 -11.23 15.20
CA ARG A 3 1.95 -10.71 14.30
C ARG A 3 2.19 -11.66 13.13
N VAL A 4 2.63 -11.11 12.01
CA VAL A 4 3.01 -11.87 10.81
C VAL A 4 4.36 -11.38 10.29
N PRO A 5 5.27 -12.26 9.81
CA PRO A 5 6.47 -11.82 9.12
C PRO A 5 6.10 -11.08 7.84
N LEU A 6 6.72 -9.93 7.59
CA LEU A 6 6.45 -9.09 6.43
C LEU A 6 6.71 -9.85 5.11
N LEU A 7 7.80 -10.62 5.04
CA LEU A 7 8.12 -11.50 3.90
C LEU A 7 7.04 -12.55 3.60
N LYS A 8 6.22 -12.96 4.58
CA LYS A 8 5.19 -14.00 4.37
C LYS A 8 3.89 -13.44 3.81
N ILE A 9 3.75 -12.12 3.71
CA ILE A 9 2.57 -11.51 3.10
C ILE A 9 2.73 -11.58 1.59
N ARG A 10 1.79 -12.27 0.94
CA ARG A 10 1.80 -12.47 -0.51
C ARG A 10 1.25 -11.27 -1.26
N SER A 11 0.20 -10.67 -0.72
CA SER A 11 -0.47 -9.54 -1.35
C SER A 11 -1.22 -8.71 -0.32
N LEU A 12 -1.44 -7.46 -0.69
CA LEU A 12 -2.21 -6.46 0.02
C LEU A 12 -3.30 -5.97 -0.92
N THR A 13 -4.50 -5.75 -0.40
CA THR A 13 -5.59 -5.09 -1.10
C THR A 13 -6.00 -3.90 -0.27
N LEU A 14 -5.90 -2.72 -0.88
CA LEU A 14 -6.06 -1.43 -0.22
C LEU A 14 -7.23 -0.71 -0.84
N HIS A 15 -8.05 -0.11 0.00
CA HIS A 15 -9.30 0.52 -0.41
C HIS A 15 -9.24 2.04 -0.14
N ASN A 16 -9.72 2.81 -1.11
CA ASN A 16 -9.89 4.25 -0.93
C ASN A 16 -10.96 4.52 0.14
N GLY A 17 -10.72 5.52 0.99
CA GLY A 17 -11.59 5.86 2.12
C GLY A 17 -11.50 4.91 3.31
N GLU A 18 -10.80 3.76 3.20
CA GLU A 18 -10.54 2.90 4.34
C GLU A 18 -9.28 3.31 5.11
N HIS A 19 -9.28 2.95 6.39
CA HIS A 19 -8.21 3.24 7.32
C HIS A 19 -7.44 1.99 7.73
N THR A 20 -6.16 2.16 8.07
CA THR A 20 -5.29 1.09 8.54
C THR A 20 -5.65 0.69 9.98
N THR A 21 -5.60 -0.60 10.29
CA THR A 21 -5.69 -1.08 11.68
C THR A 21 -4.40 -0.74 12.42
N ALA A 22 -4.42 0.13 13.43
CA ALA A 22 -3.20 0.53 14.16
C ALA A 22 -3.19 -0.01 15.58
N ARG A 23 -2.00 -0.34 16.10
CA ARG A 23 -1.83 -0.72 17.53
C ARG A 23 -1.18 0.39 18.34
N ARG A 24 -0.11 0.98 17.82
CA ARG A 24 0.71 1.96 18.56
C ARG A 24 0.63 3.35 17.97
N ALA A 25 0.47 3.42 16.65
CA ALA A 25 0.25 4.68 15.94
C ALA A 25 -1.24 5.03 15.84
N ALA A 26 -1.53 6.26 15.41
CA ALA A 26 -2.86 6.62 14.96
C ALA A 26 -3.20 5.86 13.67
N SER A 27 -4.47 5.53 13.49
CA SER A 27 -4.97 4.96 12.25
C SER A 27 -4.85 5.98 11.12
N VAL A 28 -4.22 5.60 10.00
CA VAL A 28 -4.02 6.44 8.81
C VAL A 28 -4.83 5.89 7.63
N PRO A 29 -5.08 6.66 6.57
CA PRO A 29 -5.67 6.13 5.33
C PRO A 29 -4.82 5.00 4.74
N GLN A 30 -5.47 3.95 4.22
CA GLN A 30 -4.79 2.86 3.51
C GLN A 30 -4.15 3.36 2.21
N LEU A 31 -4.82 4.28 1.52
CA LEU A 31 -4.37 4.88 0.28
C LEU A 31 -4.20 6.39 0.43
N LEU A 32 -3.05 6.89 -0.01
CA LEU A 32 -2.79 8.32 -0.15
C LEU A 32 -2.37 8.60 -1.60
N CYS A 33 -3.25 9.27 -2.36
CA CYS A 33 -2.93 9.72 -3.71
C CYS A 33 -2.20 11.06 -3.67
N VAL A 34 -1.01 11.13 -4.29
CA VAL A 34 -0.23 12.37 -4.44
C VAL A 34 0.03 12.67 -5.91
N GLY A 35 -0.06 13.95 -6.29
CA GLY A 35 0.11 14.40 -7.67
C GLY A 35 -1.08 15.20 -8.18
N SER A 36 -0.88 15.90 -9.30
CA SER A 36 -1.93 16.74 -9.90
C SER A 36 -3.12 15.92 -10.40
N ALA A 37 -2.88 14.70 -10.89
CA ALA A 37 -3.91 13.80 -11.42
C ALA A 37 -4.88 13.31 -10.34
N CYS A 38 -4.48 13.27 -9.07
CA CYS A 38 -5.32 12.80 -7.95
C CYS A 38 -6.59 13.65 -7.72
N LYS A 39 -6.61 14.90 -8.22
CA LYS A 39 -7.82 15.73 -8.21
C LYS A 39 -8.87 15.26 -9.22
N SER A 40 -8.43 14.58 -10.27
CA SER A 40 -9.29 14.12 -11.37
C SER A 40 -9.72 12.68 -11.18
N TYR A 41 -8.82 11.83 -10.67
CA TYR A 41 -9.09 10.41 -10.47
C TYR A 41 -8.26 9.85 -9.32
N GLN A 42 -8.88 9.00 -8.50
CA GLN A 42 -8.21 8.19 -7.48
C GLN A 42 -8.75 6.77 -7.59
N PRO A 43 -7.89 5.75 -7.58
CA PRO A 43 -8.34 4.37 -7.70
C PRO A 43 -9.07 3.96 -6.42
N ASP A 44 -10.20 3.26 -6.56
CA ASP A 44 -10.97 2.75 -5.43
C ASP A 44 -10.28 1.58 -4.73
N VAL A 45 -9.56 0.77 -5.51
CA VAL A 45 -8.84 -0.42 -5.03
C VAL A 45 -7.46 -0.48 -5.66
N VAL A 46 -6.45 -0.72 -4.83
CA VAL A 46 -5.08 -1.03 -5.29
C VAL A 46 -4.65 -2.35 -4.70
N ARG A 47 -4.13 -3.22 -5.57
CA ARG A 47 -3.59 -4.52 -5.18
C ARG A 47 -2.07 -4.50 -5.30
N CYS A 48 -1.38 -4.72 -4.19
CA CYS A 48 0.07 -4.85 -4.18
C CYS A 48 0.47 -6.30 -3.94
N VAL A 49 1.39 -6.81 -4.73
CA VAL A 49 1.93 -8.17 -4.63
C VAL A 49 3.38 -8.08 -4.17
N ASN A 50 3.77 -8.98 -3.28
CA ASN A 50 5.15 -9.13 -2.85
C ASN A 50 5.94 -9.81 -3.96
N SER A 51 6.87 -9.06 -4.55
CA SER A 51 7.71 -9.48 -5.68
C SER A 51 9.11 -9.91 -5.23
N GLY A 52 9.36 -10.00 -3.92
CA GLY A 52 10.66 -10.34 -3.33
C GLY A 52 11.10 -9.33 -2.27
N GLY A 53 12.39 -9.38 -1.94
CA GLY A 53 13.02 -8.49 -0.96
C GLY A 53 13.71 -9.24 0.18
N ASP A 54 14.19 -8.48 1.17
CA ASP A 54 14.93 -8.99 2.32
C ASP A 54 14.51 -8.30 3.63
N GLY A 55 14.30 -9.11 4.67
CA GLY A 55 13.90 -8.65 6.00
C GLY A 55 12.64 -7.77 5.99
N ALA A 56 12.81 -6.50 6.31
CA ALA A 56 11.74 -5.50 6.34
C ALA A 56 11.59 -4.71 5.01
N HIS A 57 12.45 -4.97 4.03
CA HIS A 57 12.43 -4.31 2.73
C HIS A 57 11.83 -5.27 1.70
N ILE A 58 10.54 -5.08 1.42
CA ILE A 58 9.82 -5.87 0.42
C ILE A 58 9.64 -5.05 -0.84
N ASP A 59 9.91 -5.67 -1.97
CA ASP A 59 9.64 -5.11 -3.28
C ASP A 59 8.17 -5.35 -3.63
N TRP A 60 7.36 -4.30 -3.53
CA TRP A 60 5.93 -4.36 -3.83
C TRP A 60 5.65 -3.93 -5.27
N THR A 61 4.96 -4.79 -6.01
CA THR A 61 4.39 -4.43 -7.32
C THR A 61 2.91 -4.14 -7.14
N CYS A 62 2.49 -2.91 -7.41
CA CYS A 62 1.10 -2.48 -7.23
C CYS A 62 0.38 -2.27 -8.56
N GLU A 63 -0.87 -2.72 -8.62
CA GLU A 63 -1.76 -2.66 -9.77
C GLU A 63 -3.11 -2.06 -9.35
N ALA A 64 -3.71 -1.30 -10.25
CA ALA A 64 -5.04 -0.71 -10.11
C ALA A 64 -5.62 -0.40 -11.49
N ASP A 65 -6.93 -0.27 -11.56
CA ASP A 65 -7.60 0.15 -12.79
C ASP A 65 -7.45 1.66 -12.97
N PHE A 66 -6.97 2.06 -14.15
CA PHE A 66 -6.84 3.47 -14.52
C PHE A 66 -7.49 3.73 -15.87
N PRO A 67 -8.02 4.96 -16.07
CA PRO A 67 -8.23 5.50 -17.41
C PRO A 67 -6.93 5.42 -18.23
N GLN A 68 -7.04 5.22 -19.55
CA GLN A 68 -5.89 5.00 -20.45
C GLN A 68 -4.81 6.09 -20.39
N ASN A 69 -5.15 7.30 -19.97
CA ASN A 69 -4.25 8.44 -19.86
C ASN A 69 -3.58 8.58 -18.48
N LEU A 70 -3.78 7.65 -17.57
CA LEU A 70 -3.22 7.66 -16.22
C LEU A 70 -2.41 6.39 -15.96
N ARG A 71 -1.36 6.54 -15.15
CA ARG A 71 -0.54 5.43 -14.68
C ARG A 71 0.00 5.74 -13.29
N PHE A 72 0.49 4.69 -12.63
CA PHE A 72 1.36 4.89 -11.48
C PHE A 72 2.65 5.60 -11.91
N GLY A 73 3.02 6.61 -11.15
CA GLY A 73 4.39 7.10 -11.05
C GLY A 73 5.16 6.24 -10.06
N ARG A 74 5.48 6.80 -8.89
CA ARG A 74 6.07 6.06 -7.77
C ARG A 74 4.97 5.55 -6.82
N ALA A 75 4.99 4.26 -6.51
CA ALA A 75 4.21 3.67 -5.43
C ALA A 75 5.15 3.30 -4.26
N GLN A 76 4.74 3.61 -3.04
CA GLN A 76 5.45 3.23 -1.83
C GLN A 76 4.48 2.56 -0.87
N VAL A 77 4.88 1.42 -0.31
CA VAL A 77 4.10 0.60 0.62
C VAL A 77 4.82 0.62 1.97
N SER A 78 4.11 0.96 3.05
CA SER A 78 4.68 1.03 4.39
C SER A 78 3.79 0.35 5.42
N CYS A 79 4.37 -0.50 6.26
CA CYS A 79 3.64 -1.24 7.30
C CYS A 79 4.03 -0.81 8.71
N GLU A 80 3.11 -0.85 9.68
CA GLU A 80 3.46 -0.68 11.10
C GLU A 80 4.19 -1.95 11.58
N GLY A 81 5.46 -1.79 11.92
CA GLY A 81 6.24 -2.84 12.58
C GLY A 81 5.62 -3.20 13.94
N TRP A 82 5.81 -4.45 14.38
CA TRP A 82 5.19 -4.98 15.58
C TRP A 82 5.76 -4.34 16.86
N ASP A 83 7.09 -4.37 17.05
CA ASP A 83 7.75 -3.85 18.26
C ASP A 83 8.45 -2.50 18.03
N ARG A 84 8.77 -2.13 16.78
CA ARG A 84 9.40 -0.82 16.42
C ARG A 84 9.31 -0.53 14.91
N PRO A 85 9.60 0.70 14.45
CA PRO A 85 9.77 0.96 13.02
C PRO A 85 10.84 0.05 12.41
N GLY A 86 10.59 -0.51 11.22
CA GLY A 86 11.50 -1.43 10.53
C GLY A 86 11.54 -2.86 11.09
N ASP A 87 10.62 -3.21 11.98
CA ASP A 87 10.48 -4.59 12.46
C ASP A 87 10.07 -5.53 11.31
N PRO A 88 10.76 -6.68 11.10
CA PRO A 88 10.38 -7.65 10.08
C PRO A 88 9.03 -8.34 10.37
N PHE A 89 8.45 -8.15 11.55
CA PHE A 89 7.10 -8.56 11.89
C PHE A 89 6.18 -7.34 11.93
N VAL A 90 4.96 -7.52 11.44
CA VAL A 90 3.95 -6.47 11.34
C VAL A 90 2.64 -6.93 11.98
N LEU A 91 1.78 -5.97 12.35
CA LEU A 91 0.47 -6.23 12.92
C LEU A 91 -0.43 -6.95 11.89
N LYS A 92 -0.97 -8.10 12.28
CA LYS A 92 -2.04 -8.76 11.54
C LYS A 92 -3.36 -8.05 11.86
N GLY A 93 -3.96 -7.38 10.88
CA GLY A 93 -5.30 -6.81 10.97
C GLY A 93 -6.38 -7.89 11.03
N GLU A 94 -7.57 -7.52 11.50
CA GLU A 94 -8.73 -8.42 11.50
C GLU A 94 -9.24 -8.67 10.07
N VAL A 95 -9.73 -9.89 9.85
CA VAL A 95 -9.80 -10.55 8.54
C VAL A 95 -10.94 -9.98 7.67
N ARG A 96 -10.62 -9.05 6.77
CA ARG A 96 -10.95 -9.19 5.34
C ARG A 96 -9.64 -9.53 4.64
N ALA A 97 -9.68 -10.52 3.73
CA ALA A 97 -8.47 -11.10 3.15
C ALA A 97 -7.47 -10.03 2.64
N GLY A 98 -6.33 -9.85 3.33
CA GLY A 98 -5.22 -9.03 2.84
C GLY A 98 -4.72 -7.88 3.74
N SER A 99 -5.36 -7.56 4.87
CA SER A 99 -4.95 -6.43 5.72
C SER A 99 -3.79 -6.78 6.68
N SER A 100 -2.59 -6.93 6.11
CA SER A 100 -1.39 -6.56 6.86
C SER A 100 -1.27 -5.05 6.77
N MET A 101 -1.23 -4.37 7.92
CA MET A 101 -1.33 -2.92 8.00
C MET A 101 -0.37 -2.26 7.02
N THR A 102 -0.92 -1.55 6.03
CA THR A 102 -0.16 -0.89 4.97
C THR A 102 -0.77 0.48 4.72
N SER A 103 0.03 1.54 4.86
CA SER A 103 -0.26 2.80 4.19
C SER A 103 0.52 2.82 2.88
N SER A 104 -0.19 2.99 1.77
CA SER A 104 0.44 3.14 0.45
C SER A 104 0.33 4.57 -0.03
N ILE A 105 1.48 5.16 -0.34
CA ILE A 105 1.56 6.44 -1.03
C ILE A 105 1.65 6.13 -2.52
N LEU A 106 0.60 6.51 -3.23
CA LEU A 106 0.49 6.33 -4.67
C LEU A 106 0.69 7.68 -5.34
N ARG A 107 1.75 7.81 -6.14
CA ARG A 107 1.88 8.95 -7.03
C ARG A 107 1.23 8.63 -8.37
N LEU A 108 0.31 9.49 -8.81
CA LEU A 108 -0.26 9.40 -10.15
C LEU A 108 0.31 10.51 -11.03
N ASP A 109 0.81 10.11 -12.20
CA ASP A 109 1.31 11.03 -13.21
C ASP A 109 0.38 10.96 -14.44
N SER A 110 0.08 12.12 -15.02
CA SER A 110 -0.66 12.19 -16.28
C SER A 110 0.21 11.56 -17.38
N GLY A 111 -0.26 10.45 -17.94
CA GLY A 111 0.40 9.77 -19.04
C GLY A 111 0.24 10.55 -20.33
N ALA A 112 0.96 11.67 -20.48
CA ALA A 112 1.31 12.13 -21.81
C ALA A 112 2.19 11.04 -22.45
N PRO A 113 1.96 10.66 -23.71
CA PRO A 113 2.88 9.79 -24.42
C PRO A 113 4.25 10.47 -24.42
N SER A 114 5.27 9.73 -23.96
CA SER A 114 6.65 10.11 -24.23
C SER A 114 6.82 10.16 -25.75
N GLN A 115 7.01 11.36 -26.30
CA GLN A 115 7.51 11.54 -27.67
C GLN A 115 8.90 10.93 -27.79
#